data_AF-A0ABD0ZGJ1-F1
#
_entry.id   AF-A0ABD0ZGJ1-F1
#
_cell.length_a   1.000
_cell.length_b   1.000
_cell.length_c   1.000
_cell.angle_alpha   90.00
_cell.angle_beta   90.00
_cell.angle_gamma   90.00
#
_symmetry.space_group_name_H-M   'P 1'
#
loop_
_entity.id
_entity.type
_entity.pdbx_description
1 polymer ?
#
loop_
_entity_poly.entity_id
_entity_poly.type
_entity_poly.pdbx_seq_one_letter_code
_entity_poly.pdbx_strand_id
1 'polypeptide(L)'
;MATSIVSHETPFHTPKRRGIAAPEAEADFKITGGIISMISNNKFHGWASEDPLEHLDVFERICSLSRIRGITEEGYKLRLFPFSLADKATTWEHSLPPGSITTWESCKALFLTKFFSIQRTAMFRQEISTFHQKLGETIYDAWDRFNSYLMKCPHHGVSPMVSPKHHYSA
;
A
#
# COMPACT_ATOMS: atom_id res chain seq x y z
N MET A 1 8.68 20.44 -59.67
CA MET A 1 7.74 20.38 -58.54
C MET A 1 8.15 19.19 -57.68
N ALA A 2 8.69 19.42 -56.49
CA ALA A 2 9.17 18.37 -55.59
C ALA A 2 8.06 18.06 -54.57
N THR A 3 7.53 16.83 -54.59
CA THR A 3 6.57 16.36 -53.59
C THR A 3 7.32 15.79 -52.39
N SER A 4 7.31 16.53 -51.28
CA SER A 4 7.70 16.03 -49.96
C SER A 4 6.74 14.94 -49.51
N ILE A 5 7.25 13.74 -49.28
CA ILE A 5 6.55 12.70 -48.53
C ILE A 5 7.07 12.81 -47.10
N VAL A 6 6.32 13.53 -46.25
CA VAL A 6 6.48 13.43 -44.80
C VAL A 6 5.91 12.08 -44.40
N SER A 7 6.79 11.13 -44.12
CA SER A 7 6.42 9.86 -43.49
C SER A 7 5.91 10.17 -42.08
N HIS A 8 4.59 10.20 -41.92
CA HIS A 8 3.99 10.22 -40.59
C HIS A 8 4.24 8.85 -39.95
N GLU A 9 5.28 8.77 -39.12
CA GLU A 9 5.40 7.67 -38.17
C GLU A 9 4.18 7.70 -37.26
N THR A 10 3.34 6.68 -37.39
CA THR A 10 2.23 6.44 -36.47
C THR A 10 2.82 6.12 -35.10
N PRO A 11 2.34 6.72 -34.00
CA PRO A 11 2.87 6.39 -32.68
C PRO A 11 2.62 4.92 -32.44
N PHE A 12 3.69 4.13 -32.28
CA PHE A 12 3.58 2.76 -31.83
C PHE A 12 2.74 2.75 -30.56
N HIS A 13 1.58 2.09 -30.62
CA HIS A 13 0.78 1.82 -29.43
C HIS A 13 1.58 0.83 -28.59
N THR A 14 2.49 1.34 -27.76
CA THR A 14 3.15 0.52 -26.76
C THR A 14 2.04 -0.07 -25.90
N PRO A 15 1.90 -1.40 -25.77
CA PRO A 15 0.99 -1.95 -24.78
C PRO A 15 1.44 -1.35 -23.45
N LYS A 16 0.54 -0.68 -22.73
CA LYS A 16 0.81 -0.07 -21.43
C LYS A 16 1.41 -1.14 -20.53
N ARG A 17 2.75 -1.19 -20.48
CA ARG A 17 3.53 -2.10 -19.64
C ARG A 17 3.38 -1.58 -18.21
N ARG A 18 2.28 -1.96 -17.56
CA ARG A 18 2.09 -1.74 -16.13
C ARG A 18 2.85 -2.83 -15.38
N GLY A 19 3.52 -2.44 -14.30
CA GLY A 19 4.23 -3.38 -13.44
C GLY A 19 3.27 -4.36 -12.79
N ILE A 20 2.07 -3.88 -12.47
CA ILE A 20 0.97 -4.65 -11.93
C ILE A 20 0.10 -5.21 -13.06
N ALA A 21 0.10 -6.53 -13.21
CA ALA A 21 -0.74 -7.24 -14.17
C ALA A 21 -1.97 -7.80 -13.46
N ALA A 22 -3.07 -7.06 -13.51
CA ALA A 22 -4.36 -7.58 -13.05
C ALA A 22 -4.86 -8.70 -14.00
N PRO A 23 -5.50 -9.76 -13.47
CA PRO A 23 -6.17 -10.79 -14.28
C PRO A 23 -7.19 -10.21 -15.27
N GLU A 24 -7.50 -11.00 -16.29
CA GLU A 24 -8.59 -10.71 -17.23
C GLU A 24 -9.92 -10.55 -16.49
N ALA A 25 -10.74 -9.61 -16.95
CA ALA A 25 -12.09 -9.38 -16.42
C ALA A 25 -13.12 -9.79 -17.47
N GLU A 26 -14.28 -10.23 -17.01
CA GLU A 26 -15.44 -10.47 -17.87
C GLU A 26 -15.91 -9.17 -18.55
N ALA A 27 -16.56 -9.31 -19.70
CA ALA A 27 -16.91 -8.20 -20.58
C ALA A 27 -17.89 -7.17 -19.95
N ASP A 28 -18.65 -7.56 -18.93
CA ASP A 28 -19.62 -6.72 -18.22
C ASP A 28 -19.05 -6.10 -16.93
N PHE A 29 -17.78 -6.36 -16.59
CA PHE A 29 -17.11 -5.77 -15.43
C PHE A 29 -17.08 -4.24 -15.52
N LYS A 30 -17.57 -3.58 -14.47
CA LYS A 30 -17.54 -2.12 -14.35
C LYS A 30 -16.98 -1.70 -12.99
N ILE A 31 -16.05 -0.75 -13.03
CA ILE A 31 -15.62 -0.02 -11.83
C ILE A 31 -16.48 1.23 -11.71
N THR A 32 -17.18 1.37 -10.59
CA THR A 32 -18.01 2.55 -10.33
C THR A 32 -17.12 3.79 -10.16
N GLY A 33 -17.47 4.90 -10.83
CA GLY A 33 -16.71 6.15 -10.74
C GLY A 33 -16.57 6.70 -9.31
N GLY A 34 -17.54 6.44 -8.43
CA GLY A 34 -17.46 6.79 -7.01
C GLY A 34 -16.27 6.16 -6.29
N ILE A 35 -15.94 4.91 -6.60
CA ILE A 35 -14.79 4.20 -6.02
C ILE A 35 -13.49 4.78 -6.54
N ILE A 36 -13.42 5.06 -7.85
CA ILE A 36 -12.25 5.71 -8.45
C ILE A 36 -12.01 7.07 -7.78
N SER A 37 -13.07 7.84 -7.52
CA SER A 37 -12.98 9.12 -6.82
C SER A 37 -12.46 8.95 -5.40
N MET A 38 -13.02 8.02 -4.61
CA MET A 38 -12.55 7.75 -3.24
C MET A 38 -11.07 7.37 -3.20
N ILE A 39 -10.64 6.47 -4.10
CA ILE A 39 -9.24 6.05 -4.20
C ILE A 39 -8.33 7.20 -4.65
N SER A 40 -8.78 7.99 -5.63
CA SER A 40 -8.00 9.12 -6.14
C SER A 40 -7.87 10.26 -5.12
N ASN A 41 -8.81 10.38 -4.18
CA ASN A 41 -8.75 11.33 -3.06
C ASN A 41 -7.85 10.86 -1.91
N ASN A 42 -7.46 9.58 -1.90
CA ASN A 42 -6.58 8.99 -0.90
C ASN A 42 -5.31 8.45 -1.57
N LYS A 43 -4.54 9.36 -2.15
CA LYS A 43 -3.29 9.02 -2.86
C LYS A 43 -2.11 8.94 -1.91
N PHE A 44 -1.27 7.94 -2.12
CA PHE A 44 0.04 7.81 -1.48
C PHE A 44 1.13 8.34 -2.40
N HIS A 45 1.87 9.34 -1.94
CA HIS A 45 2.88 10.05 -2.72
C HIS A 45 4.28 9.47 -2.53
N GLY A 46 4.49 8.66 -1.49
CA GLY A 46 5.79 8.13 -1.09
C GLY A 46 6.61 9.13 -0.26
N TRP A 47 5.95 10.01 0.48
CA TRP A 47 6.59 10.95 1.41
C TRP A 47 6.95 10.26 2.73
N ALA A 48 7.96 10.79 3.44
CA ALA A 48 8.40 10.23 4.71
C ALA A 48 7.35 10.34 5.83
N SER A 49 6.45 11.32 5.72
CA SER A 49 5.34 11.55 6.64
C SER A 49 4.16 10.60 6.44
N GLU A 50 4.05 9.96 5.26
CA GLU A 50 2.96 9.04 4.97
C GLU A 50 3.25 7.67 5.61
N ASP A 51 2.19 6.99 6.05
CA ASP A 51 2.29 5.61 6.54
C ASP A 51 1.79 4.63 5.46
N PRO A 52 2.69 3.81 4.89
CA PRO A 52 2.28 2.86 3.86
C PRO A 52 1.36 1.75 4.39
N LEU A 53 1.36 1.44 5.69
CA LEU A 53 0.41 0.48 6.28
C LEU A 53 -0.99 1.09 6.36
N GLU A 54 -1.09 2.33 6.86
CA GLU A 54 -2.37 3.05 6.93
C GLU A 54 -2.99 3.22 5.53
N HIS A 55 -2.15 3.51 4.52
CA HIS A 55 -2.59 3.58 3.13
C HIS A 55 -3.20 2.26 2.63
N LEU A 56 -2.54 1.13 2.91
CA LEU A 56 -3.07 -0.19 2.53
C LEU A 56 -4.40 -0.49 3.21
N ASP A 57 -4.53 -0.19 4.51
CA ASP A 57 -5.76 -0.41 5.27
C ASP A 57 -6.94 0.44 4.72
N VAL A 58 -6.69 1.70 4.41
CA VAL A 58 -7.71 2.59 3.82
C VAL A 58 -8.08 2.10 2.41
N PHE A 59 -7.10 1.72 1.60
CA PHE A 59 -7.33 1.20 0.25
C PHE A 59 -8.19 -0.07 0.26
N GLU A 60 -7.86 -1.05 1.11
CA GLU A 60 -8.62 -2.29 1.23
C GLU A 60 -10.05 -2.04 1.72
N ARG A 61 -10.23 -1.12 2.67
CA ARG A 61 -11.55 -0.68 3.14
C ARG A 61 -12.38 -0.08 2.02
N ILE A 62 -11.80 0.80 1.19
CA ILE A 62 -12.51 1.37 0.02
C ILE A 62 -12.88 0.28 -0.98
N CYS A 63 -11.97 -0.67 -1.24
CA CYS A 63 -12.25 -1.80 -2.13
C CYS A 63 -13.41 -2.67 -1.63
N SER A 64 -13.54 -2.88 -0.31
CA SER A 64 -14.62 -3.66 0.28
C SER A 64 -16.02 -3.03 0.15
N LEU A 65 -16.11 -1.74 -0.20
CA LEU A 65 -17.40 -1.06 -0.42
C LEU A 65 -18.08 -1.48 -1.73
N SER A 66 -17.39 -2.21 -2.60
CA SER A 66 -17.88 -2.57 -3.92
C SER A 66 -18.32 -4.01 -4.01
N ARG A 67 -19.46 -4.25 -4.64
CA ARG A 67 -19.85 -5.59 -5.10
C ARG A 67 -19.12 -5.89 -6.41
N ILE A 68 -18.22 -6.85 -6.38
CA ILE A 68 -17.42 -7.25 -7.54
C ILE A 68 -18.17 -8.35 -8.29
N ARG A 69 -18.32 -8.20 -9.62
CA ARG A 69 -18.85 -9.23 -10.53
C ARG A 69 -17.87 -9.39 -11.69
N GLY A 70 -17.58 -10.63 -12.09
CA GLY A 70 -16.75 -10.89 -13.27
C GLY A 70 -15.23 -10.63 -13.11
N ILE A 71 -14.73 -10.51 -11.87
CA ILE A 71 -13.29 -10.51 -11.56
C ILE A 71 -13.07 -11.00 -10.12
N THR A 72 -11.91 -11.58 -9.83
CA THR A 72 -11.51 -11.93 -8.46
C THR A 72 -11.27 -10.67 -7.61
N GLU A 73 -11.42 -10.78 -6.29
CA GLU A 73 -11.13 -9.68 -5.35
C GLU A 73 -9.68 -9.19 -5.50
N GLU A 74 -8.73 -10.11 -5.65
CA GLU A 74 -7.33 -9.76 -5.91
C GLU A 74 -7.16 -8.98 -7.22
N GLY A 75 -7.80 -9.44 -8.29
CA GLY A 75 -7.72 -8.76 -9.58
C GLY A 75 -8.35 -7.37 -9.55
N TYR A 76 -9.41 -7.19 -8.76
CA TYR A 76 -10.01 -5.88 -8.50
C TYR A 76 -9.04 -4.94 -7.78
N LYS A 77 -8.43 -5.40 -6.68
CA LYS A 77 -7.43 -4.64 -5.91
C LYS A 77 -6.22 -4.27 -6.77
N LEU A 78 -5.65 -5.23 -7.50
CA LEU A 78 -4.50 -4.99 -8.38
C LEU A 78 -4.82 -3.97 -9.48
N ARG A 79 -6.03 -3.99 -10.04
CA ARG A 79 -6.46 -3.03 -11.07
C ARG A 79 -6.65 -1.62 -10.52
N LEU A 80 -7.07 -1.51 -9.26
CA LEU A 80 -7.35 -0.24 -8.60
C LEU A 80 -6.14 0.39 -7.92
N PHE A 81 -5.19 -0.40 -7.46
CA PHE A 81 -4.04 0.08 -6.71
C PHE A 81 -3.24 1.18 -7.43
N PRO A 82 -2.98 1.13 -8.75
CA PRO A 82 -2.30 2.22 -9.44
C PRO A 82 -2.99 3.59 -9.32
N PHE A 83 -4.32 3.62 -9.13
CA PHE A 83 -5.07 4.86 -8.94
C PHE A 83 -4.84 5.48 -7.56
N SER A 84 -4.44 4.67 -6.57
CA SER A 84 -4.12 5.11 -5.21
C SER A 84 -2.69 5.65 -5.07
N LEU A 85 -1.88 5.65 -6.14
CA LEU A 85 -0.50 6.11 -6.11
C LEU A 85 -0.34 7.51 -6.75
N ALA A 86 0.67 8.23 -6.26
CA ALA A 86 1.13 9.51 -6.79
C ALA A 86 2.67 9.61 -6.72
N ASP A 87 3.23 10.56 -7.47
CA ASP A 87 4.63 10.98 -7.40
C ASP A 87 5.65 9.84 -7.35
N LYS A 88 6.33 9.67 -6.21
CA LYS A 88 7.38 8.64 -6.04
C LYS A 88 6.79 7.23 -6.08
N ALA A 89 5.56 7.07 -5.61
CA ALA A 89 4.86 5.80 -5.66
C ALA A 89 4.46 5.40 -7.09
N THR A 90 3.96 6.34 -7.89
CA THR A 90 3.73 6.11 -9.32
C THR A 90 5.03 5.81 -10.06
N THR A 91 6.11 6.53 -9.75
CA THR A 91 7.42 6.29 -10.36
C THR A 91 7.94 4.89 -10.03
N TRP A 92 7.75 4.42 -8.80
CA TRP A 92 8.08 3.06 -8.41
C TRP A 92 7.25 2.02 -9.17
N GLU A 93 5.93 2.21 -9.29
CA GLU A 93 5.07 1.25 -10.01
C GLU A 93 5.50 1.11 -11.48
N HIS A 94 5.80 2.23 -12.15
CA HIS A 94 6.31 2.22 -13.52
C HIS A 94 7.71 1.60 -13.67
N SER A 95 8.50 1.53 -12.59
CA SER A 95 9.85 0.93 -12.60
C SER A 95 9.84 -0.59 -12.50
N LEU A 96 8.70 -1.20 -12.14
CA LEU A 96 8.58 -2.63 -11.97
C LEU A 96 8.65 -3.37 -13.31
N PRO A 97 9.28 -4.55 -13.37
CA PRO A 97 9.24 -5.38 -14.57
C PRO A 97 7.78 -5.73 -14.94
N PRO A 98 7.41 -5.73 -16.24
CA PRO A 98 6.05 -6.05 -16.66
C PRO A 98 5.64 -7.45 -16.20
N GLY A 99 4.46 -7.58 -15.59
CA GLY A 99 3.96 -8.87 -15.11
C GLY A 99 4.70 -9.43 -13.90
N SER A 100 5.55 -8.64 -13.23
CA SER A 100 6.25 -9.07 -12.01
C SER A 100 5.32 -9.21 -10.80
N ILE A 101 4.19 -8.51 -10.80
CA ILE A 101 3.18 -8.56 -9.73
C ILE A 101 1.87 -9.09 -10.29
N THR A 102 1.50 -10.29 -9.85
CA THR A 102 0.29 -11.01 -10.28
C THR A 102 -0.68 -11.32 -9.14
N THR A 103 -0.26 -11.17 -7.88
CA THR A 103 -1.11 -11.39 -6.69
C THR A 103 -1.14 -10.16 -5.81
N TRP A 104 -2.22 -9.99 -5.05
CA TRP A 104 -2.36 -8.84 -4.15
C TRP A 104 -1.34 -8.88 -3.02
N GLU A 105 -1.06 -10.08 -2.47
CA GLU A 105 -0.04 -10.25 -1.44
C GLU A 105 1.38 -9.86 -1.92
N SER A 106 1.75 -10.23 -3.15
CA SER A 106 3.03 -9.82 -3.72
C SER A 106 3.11 -8.30 -3.90
N CYS A 107 2.00 -7.67 -4.31
CA CYS A 107 1.89 -6.22 -4.43
C CYS A 107 2.15 -5.52 -3.08
N LYS A 108 1.47 -5.95 -2.02
CA LYS A 108 1.66 -5.43 -0.66
C LYS A 108 3.09 -5.60 -0.19
N ALA A 109 3.66 -6.80 -0.36
CA ALA A 109 5.02 -7.10 0.08
C ALA A 109 6.06 -6.19 -0.59
N LEU A 110 5.97 -5.99 -1.91
CA LEU A 110 6.90 -5.13 -2.65
C LEU A 110 6.68 -3.64 -2.33
N PHE A 111 5.43 -3.21 -2.20
CA PHE A 111 5.10 -1.84 -1.80
C PHE A 111 5.67 -1.51 -0.42
N LEU A 112 5.44 -2.38 0.57
CA LEU A 112 5.98 -2.22 1.92
C LEU A 112 7.51 -2.30 1.88
N THR A 113 8.11 -3.24 1.16
CA THR A 113 9.58 -3.30 1.05
C THR A 113 10.17 -2.00 0.49
N LYS A 114 9.47 -1.33 -0.44
CA LYS A 114 9.92 -0.08 -1.06
C LYS A 114 9.74 1.14 -0.16
N PHE A 115 8.57 1.29 0.45
CA PHE A 115 8.16 2.53 1.13
C PHE A 115 8.21 2.43 2.66
N PHE A 116 8.22 1.21 3.20
CA PHE A 116 8.49 0.96 4.61
C PHE A 116 10.02 0.99 4.83
N SER A 117 10.58 2.18 4.99
CA SER A 117 12.02 2.37 5.01
C SER A 117 12.71 1.73 6.24
N ILE A 118 13.97 1.32 6.05
CA ILE A 118 14.90 0.93 7.12
C ILE A 118 15.02 2.05 8.18
N GLN A 119 14.87 3.32 7.79
CA GLN A 119 14.88 4.46 8.71
C GLN A 119 13.65 4.49 9.61
N ARG A 120 12.43 4.18 9.13
CA ARG A 120 11.25 4.03 10.00
C ARG A 120 11.43 2.83 10.93
N THR A 121 11.96 1.73 10.42
CA THR A 121 12.31 0.56 11.25
C THR A 121 13.36 0.92 12.31
N ALA A 122 14.39 1.68 11.97
CA ALA A 122 15.42 2.15 12.89
C ALA A 122 14.89 3.16 13.91
N MET A 123 14.04 4.10 13.50
CA MET A 123 13.35 5.04 14.39
C MET A 123 12.47 4.30 15.38
N PHE A 124 11.60 3.38 14.94
CA PHE A 124 10.78 2.59 15.87
C PHE A 124 11.63 1.71 16.79
N ARG A 125 12.70 1.08 16.28
CA ARG A 125 13.65 0.34 17.12
C ARG A 125 14.34 1.25 18.14
N GLN A 126 14.69 2.47 17.77
CA GLN A 126 15.27 3.45 18.67
C GLN A 126 14.25 3.89 19.72
N GLU A 127 13.04 4.29 19.33
CA GLU A 127 11.94 4.67 20.24
C GLU A 127 11.59 3.54 21.23
N ILE A 128 11.61 2.28 20.78
CA ILE A 128 11.46 1.10 21.64
C ILE A 128 12.68 0.94 22.57
N SER A 129 13.90 1.06 22.05
CA SER A 129 15.13 0.88 22.83
C SER A 129 15.38 1.99 23.85
N THR A 130 14.90 3.21 23.60
CA THR A 130 15.03 4.36 24.49
C THR A 130 13.74 4.63 25.27
N PHE A 131 12.77 3.70 25.19
CA PHE A 131 11.47 3.88 25.81
C PHE A 131 11.60 3.99 27.32
N HIS A 132 11.02 5.05 27.87
CA HIS A 132 10.81 5.22 29.30
C HIS A 132 9.45 5.89 29.52
N GLN A 133 8.85 5.58 30.67
CA GLN A 133 7.66 6.27 31.13
C GLN A 133 8.00 7.74 31.41
N LYS A 134 7.21 8.65 30.86
CA LYS A 134 7.40 10.09 31.08
C LYS A 134 6.93 10.48 32.49
N LEU A 135 7.50 11.55 33.04
CA LEU A 135 7.06 12.07 34.33
C LEU A 135 5.60 12.52 34.25
N GLY A 136 4.74 11.93 35.09
CA GLY A 136 3.29 12.21 35.11
C GLY A 136 2.46 11.41 34.09
N GLU A 137 3.08 10.57 33.25
CA GLU A 137 2.37 9.61 32.39
C GLU A 137 1.92 8.43 33.23
N THR A 138 0.68 7.95 33.05
CA THR A 138 0.23 6.74 33.75
C THR A 138 0.91 5.51 33.15
N ILE A 139 0.96 4.40 33.90
CA ILE A 139 1.48 3.14 33.38
C ILE A 139 0.66 2.65 32.18
N TYR A 140 -0.65 2.91 32.17
CA TYR A 140 -1.54 2.54 31.06
C TYR A 140 -1.22 3.34 29.79
N ASP A 141 -1.03 4.65 29.91
CA ASP A 141 -0.71 5.50 28.76
C ASP A 141 0.67 5.17 28.17
N ALA A 142 1.65 4.90 29.04
CA ALA A 142 2.97 4.44 28.62
C ALA A 142 2.89 3.08 27.91
N TRP A 143 2.10 2.14 28.43
CA TRP A 143 1.89 0.82 27.83
C TRP A 143 1.23 0.91 26.46
N ASP A 144 0.21 1.76 26.29
CA ASP A 144 -0.47 1.96 25.02
C ASP A 144 0.47 2.57 23.97
N ARG A 145 1.26 3.57 24.37
CA ARG A 145 2.30 4.18 23.53
C ARG A 145 3.35 3.16 23.08
N PHE A 146 3.83 2.31 23.99
CA PHE A 146 4.79 1.27 23.67
C PHE A 146 4.23 0.26 22.65
N ASN A 147 3.00 -0.22 22.86
CA ASN A 147 2.34 -1.13 21.92
C ASN A 147 2.10 -0.47 20.55
N SER A 148 1.81 0.83 20.52
CA SER A 148 1.67 1.56 19.26
C SER A 148 2.96 1.53 18.43
N TYR A 149 4.14 1.55 19.06
CA TYR A 149 5.42 1.47 18.36
C TYR A 149 5.70 0.05 17.84
N LEU A 150 5.32 -0.99 18.60
CA LEU A 150 5.44 -2.39 18.16
C LEU A 150 4.56 -2.68 16.94
N MET A 151 3.29 -2.28 16.98
CA MET A 151 2.35 -2.47 15.87
C MET A 151 2.81 -1.79 14.58
N LYS A 152 3.50 -0.65 14.69
CA LYS A 152 4.01 0.11 13.56
C LYS A 152 5.30 -0.44 12.95
N CYS A 153 5.87 -1.53 13.48
CA CYS A 153 7.17 -2.06 13.05
C CYS A 153 7.05 -3.48 12.45
N PRO A 154 6.42 -3.71 11.28
CA PRO A 154 6.04 -5.04 10.77
C PRO A 154 7.18 -6.09 10.66
N HIS A 155 8.46 -5.72 10.74
CA HIS A 155 9.62 -6.61 10.64
C HIS A 155 10.34 -6.93 11.98
N HIS A 156 9.69 -6.71 13.14
CA HIS A 156 10.33 -6.91 14.45
C HIS A 156 10.41 -8.37 14.94
N GLY A 157 9.72 -9.32 14.29
CA GLY A 157 9.78 -10.74 14.66
C GLY A 157 9.14 -11.07 16.02
N VAL A 158 8.32 -10.17 16.57
CA VAL A 158 7.61 -10.39 17.84
C VAL A 158 6.12 -10.57 17.52
N SER A 159 5.57 -11.74 17.84
CA SER A 159 4.13 -11.98 17.80
C SER A 159 3.42 -11.00 18.73
N PRO A 160 2.24 -10.44 18.40
CA PRO A 160 1.50 -9.60 19.33
C PRO A 160 1.32 -10.39 20.64
N MET A 161 1.98 -9.95 21.71
CA MET A 161 1.82 -10.54 23.03
C MET A 161 0.39 -10.26 23.46
N VAL A 162 -0.39 -11.33 23.58
CA VAL A 162 -1.73 -11.28 24.15
C VAL A 162 -1.62 -10.66 25.54
N SER A 163 -2.48 -9.67 25.79
CA SER A 163 -2.55 -8.85 27.00
C SER A 163 -2.29 -9.65 28.30
N PRO A 164 -1.48 -9.14 29.25
CA PRO A 164 -1.39 -9.71 30.59
C PRO A 164 -2.66 -9.36 31.36
N LYS A 165 -3.74 -10.10 31.10
CA LYS A 165 -4.88 -10.19 32.00
C LYS A 165 -5.07 -11.66 32.35
N HIS A 166 -5.22 -11.92 33.65
CA HIS A 166 -5.45 -13.20 34.33
C HIS A 166 -4.22 -13.94 34.85
N HIS A 167 -3.48 -13.33 35.78
CA HIS A 167 -2.89 -14.07 36.90
C HIS A 167 -3.02 -13.26 38.19
N TYR A 168 -4.23 -13.29 38.77
CA TYR A 168 -4.38 -13.22 40.21
C TYR A 168 -4.81 -14.62 40.65
N SER A 169 -3.92 -15.35 41.32
CA SER A 169 -4.30 -16.56 42.06
C SER A 169 -4.83 -16.15 43.43
N ALA A 170 -5.82 -16.93 43.88
CA ALA A 170 -6.49 -16.86 45.17
C ALA A 170 -5.53 -17.02 46.37
#